data_AF-A0A7G9Z5K1-F1
#
_entry.id   AF-A0A7G9Z5K1-F1
#
_cell.length_a   1.000
_cell.length_b   1.000
_cell.length_c   1.000
_cell.angle_alpha   90.00
_cell.angle_beta   90.00
_cell.angle_gamma   90.00
#
_symmetry.space_group_name_H-M   'P 1'
#
loop_
_entity.id
_entity.type
_entity.pdbx_description
1 polymer ?
#
loop_
_entity_poly.entity_id
_entity_poly.type
_entity_poly.pdbx_seq_one_letter_code
_entity_poly.pdbx_strand_id
1 'polypeptide(L)'
;MHESNKNTITNNIANSNDDYGIYLRESSYNMITSNTALNNDLCGINMWGSSSNTIHSNTASNNDDGIYLHSSSTNNQIYNNYFNNTDNAEDDGNNIWNITKTAGPNIIGGSWLGGNYWSDYAGEDTNGDGLGDTLLPYNASGGIITGGDMHPLVQEPSPCFIATAAYGTPLHEDINVLRKFRDEYLMPNPAGQAMVKIYYTTSPPVADLIRANEGLRTTVRDGLVKPLVDITRRLVE
;
A
#
# COMPACT_ATOMS: atom_id res chain seq x y z
N MET A 1 -0.72 26.48 2.58
CA MET A 1 -1.22 27.31 1.46
C MET A 1 -2.57 27.91 1.86
N HIS A 2 -2.82 29.17 1.51
CA HIS A 2 -4.06 29.89 1.83
C HIS A 2 -4.62 30.50 0.56
N GLU A 3 -5.91 30.30 0.27
CA GLU A 3 -6.59 30.84 -0.92
C GLU A 3 -5.83 30.60 -2.24
N SER A 4 -5.17 29.44 -2.36
CA SER A 4 -4.26 29.15 -3.47
C SER A 4 -4.78 27.95 -4.26
N ASN A 5 -5.17 28.20 -5.50
CA ASN A 5 -5.82 27.21 -6.36
C ASN A 5 -4.92 26.77 -7.52
N LYS A 6 -5.12 25.55 -8.02
CA LYS A 6 -4.45 25.03 -9.24
C LYS A 6 -2.93 24.92 -9.15
N ASN A 7 -2.43 24.48 -8.01
CA ASN A 7 -1.00 24.24 -7.78
C ASN A 7 -0.70 22.74 -7.73
N THR A 8 0.57 22.41 -7.95
CA THR A 8 1.13 21.08 -7.70
C THR A 8 2.12 21.17 -6.56
N ILE A 9 1.84 20.46 -5.47
CA ILE A 9 2.74 20.30 -4.33
C ILE A 9 3.35 18.91 -4.44
N THR A 10 4.64 18.83 -4.73
CA THR A 10 5.29 17.53 -4.92
C THR A 10 6.73 17.47 -4.42
N ASN A 11 7.15 16.30 -3.94
CA ASN A 11 8.50 16.01 -3.45
C ASN A 11 8.96 16.92 -2.30
N ASN A 12 8.03 17.35 -1.43
CA ASN A 12 8.35 18.10 -0.22
C ASN A 12 8.50 17.15 0.97
N ILE A 13 9.39 17.52 1.90
CA ILE A 13 9.58 16.87 3.19
C ILE A 13 9.09 17.86 4.26
N ALA A 14 7.97 17.56 4.90
CA ALA A 14 7.30 18.38 5.89
C ALA A 14 7.15 17.59 7.20
N ASN A 15 8.31 17.26 7.79
CA ASN A 15 8.39 16.44 8.99
C ASN A 15 8.64 17.29 10.23
N SER A 16 8.27 16.79 11.40
CA SER A 16 8.65 17.38 12.70
C SER A 16 8.24 18.84 12.87
N ASN A 17 7.01 19.17 12.46
CA ASN A 17 6.39 20.46 12.73
C ASN A 17 5.47 20.35 13.94
N ASP A 18 5.38 21.43 14.71
CA ASP A 18 4.59 21.54 15.94
C ASP A 18 3.07 21.42 15.74
N ASP A 19 2.59 21.51 14.49
CA ASP A 19 1.16 21.37 14.15
C ASP A 19 0.98 20.43 12.95
N TYR A 20 1.10 20.99 11.73
CA TYR A 20 0.76 20.29 10.50
C TYR A 20 1.98 20.12 9.59
N GLY A 21 2.06 19.00 8.88
CA GLY A 21 3.01 18.82 7.79
C GLY A 21 2.61 19.65 6.55
N ILE A 22 1.51 19.25 5.91
CA ILE A 22 0.97 19.94 4.72
C ILE A 22 -0.40 20.52 5.07
N TYR A 23 -0.51 21.84 5.04
CA TYR A 23 -1.75 22.54 5.37
C TYR A 23 -2.35 23.28 4.17
N LEU A 24 -3.62 22.99 3.85
CA LEU A 24 -4.42 23.71 2.86
C LEU A 24 -5.61 24.39 3.54
N ARG A 25 -5.73 25.69 3.33
CA ARG A 25 -6.90 26.46 3.74
C ARG A 25 -7.51 27.17 2.55
N GLU A 26 -8.80 26.96 2.34
CA GLU A 26 -9.58 27.61 1.29
C GLU A 26 -8.91 27.47 -0.10
N SER A 27 -8.29 26.31 -0.34
CA SER A 27 -7.39 26.06 -1.48
C SER A 27 -7.89 24.86 -2.27
N SER A 28 -8.41 25.11 -3.46
CA SER A 28 -9.11 24.13 -4.30
C SER A 28 -8.35 23.81 -5.59
N TYR A 29 -8.65 22.66 -6.20
CA TYR A 29 -8.06 22.25 -7.49
C TYR A 29 -6.54 22.06 -7.47
N ASN A 30 -5.95 21.71 -6.33
CA ASN A 30 -4.53 21.40 -6.21
C ASN A 30 -4.26 19.90 -6.34
N MET A 31 -3.05 19.57 -6.77
CA MET A 31 -2.51 18.20 -6.76
C MET A 31 -1.43 18.10 -5.70
N ILE A 32 -1.60 17.19 -4.73
CA ILE A 32 -0.67 16.94 -3.64
C ILE A 32 -0.12 15.53 -3.86
N THR A 33 1.14 15.41 -4.25
CA THR A 33 1.70 14.10 -4.60
C THR A 33 3.18 13.91 -4.30
N SER A 34 3.57 12.70 -3.90
CA SER A 34 4.97 12.36 -3.59
C SER A 34 5.58 13.21 -2.47
N ASN A 35 4.77 13.68 -1.51
CA ASN A 35 5.27 14.39 -0.34
C ASN A 35 5.39 13.45 0.86
N THR A 36 6.23 13.83 1.81
CA THR A 36 6.49 13.10 3.05
C THR A 36 6.19 14.01 4.25
N ALA A 37 5.28 13.60 5.13
CA ALA A 37 4.87 14.34 6.33
C ALA A 37 4.89 13.41 7.56
N LEU A 38 6.03 13.37 8.24
CA LEU A 38 6.30 12.43 9.33
C LEU A 38 6.50 13.15 10.66
N ASN A 39 5.98 12.56 11.74
CA ASN A 39 6.22 13.02 13.11
C ASN A 39 5.83 14.50 13.31
N ASN A 40 4.71 14.95 12.75
CA ASN A 40 4.12 16.24 13.10
C ASN A 40 3.15 16.03 14.27
N ASP A 41 3.10 17.00 15.18
CA ASP A 41 2.39 16.81 16.45
C ASP A 41 0.87 16.67 16.26
N LEU A 42 0.27 17.25 15.22
CA LEU A 42 -1.15 17.09 14.89
C LEU A 42 -1.35 16.24 13.63
N CYS A 43 -1.41 16.88 12.45
CA CYS A 43 -1.79 16.18 11.22
C CYS A 43 -0.64 16.11 10.22
N GLY A 44 -0.51 14.98 9.52
CA GLY A 44 0.36 14.87 8.35
C GLY A 44 -0.12 15.79 7.23
N ILE A 45 -1.40 15.68 6.86
CA ILE A 45 -2.07 16.53 5.86
C ILE A 45 -3.36 17.10 6.44
N ASN A 46 -3.51 18.42 6.52
CA ASN A 46 -4.74 19.06 7.00
C ASN A 46 -5.39 19.90 5.88
N MET A 47 -6.71 19.81 5.75
CA MET A 47 -7.50 20.55 4.77
C MET A 47 -8.73 21.21 5.40
N TRP A 48 -8.72 22.54 5.39
CA TRP A 48 -9.83 23.37 5.84
C TRP A 48 -10.51 24.03 4.63
N GLY A 49 -11.79 23.74 4.41
CA GLY A 49 -12.61 24.38 3.37
C GLY A 49 -11.99 24.28 1.97
N SER A 50 -11.33 23.17 1.68
CA SER A 50 -10.50 22.98 0.49
C SER A 50 -11.07 21.82 -0.34
N SER A 51 -11.55 22.12 -1.54
CA SER A 51 -12.36 21.20 -2.34
C SER A 51 -11.74 20.88 -3.69
N SER A 52 -12.17 19.77 -4.30
CA SER A 52 -11.73 19.40 -5.66
C SER A 52 -10.22 19.23 -5.82
N ASN A 53 -9.50 18.82 -4.77
CA ASN A 53 -8.08 18.50 -4.82
C ASN A 53 -7.86 17.00 -5.11
N THR A 54 -6.68 16.67 -5.64
CA THR A 54 -6.24 15.28 -5.82
C THR A 54 -5.04 15.02 -4.92
N ILE A 55 -5.16 14.08 -3.98
CA ILE A 55 -4.12 13.73 -3.02
C ILE A 55 -3.69 12.29 -3.26
N HIS A 56 -2.49 12.08 -3.78
CA HIS A 56 -2.02 10.72 -4.06
C HIS A 56 -0.52 10.53 -3.95
N SER A 57 -0.07 9.31 -3.67
CA SER A 57 1.36 8.99 -3.55
C SER A 57 2.07 9.75 -2.43
N ASN A 58 1.37 10.21 -1.38
CA ASN A 58 1.99 10.85 -0.22
C ASN A 58 2.18 9.85 0.93
N THR A 59 3.21 10.09 1.74
CA THR A 59 3.44 9.34 2.99
C THR A 59 3.17 10.25 4.18
N ALA A 60 2.18 9.89 5.00
CA ALA A 60 1.91 10.53 6.28
C ALA A 60 1.97 9.47 7.39
N SER A 61 2.94 9.58 8.29
CA SER A 61 3.12 8.58 9.36
C SER A 61 3.64 9.17 10.66
N ASN A 62 3.31 8.53 11.77
CA ASN A 62 3.63 8.97 13.12
C ASN A 62 3.12 10.40 13.44
N ASN A 63 1.98 10.79 12.88
CA ASN A 63 1.24 11.98 13.32
C ASN A 63 0.06 11.53 14.21
N ASP A 64 -0.62 12.46 14.88
CA ASP A 64 -1.90 12.15 15.53
C ASP A 64 -2.92 11.75 14.44
N ASP A 65 -3.13 12.62 13.45
CA ASP A 65 -3.93 12.33 12.27
C ASP A 65 -3.07 12.17 11.00
N GLY A 66 -3.29 11.12 10.22
CA GLY A 66 -2.67 11.00 8.90
C GLY A 66 -3.13 12.09 7.94
N ILE A 67 -4.46 12.24 7.84
CA ILE A 67 -5.11 13.27 7.04
C ILE A 67 -6.41 13.72 7.69
N TYR A 68 -6.64 15.03 7.78
CA TYR A 68 -7.87 15.59 8.31
C TYR A 68 -8.53 16.52 7.29
N LEU A 69 -9.70 16.12 6.79
CA LEU A 69 -10.58 16.89 5.90
C LEU A 69 -11.77 17.42 6.70
N HIS A 70 -11.87 18.73 6.87
CA HIS A 70 -12.98 19.33 7.61
C HIS A 70 -13.47 20.65 7.03
N SER A 71 -14.58 21.15 7.58
CA SER A 71 -15.15 22.46 7.23
C SER A 71 -15.53 22.56 5.75
N SER A 72 -16.30 21.58 5.27
CA SER A 72 -16.79 21.51 3.88
C SER A 72 -15.70 21.28 2.81
N SER A 73 -14.58 20.67 3.19
CA SER A 73 -13.59 20.12 2.26
C SER A 73 -14.18 18.92 1.52
N THR A 74 -14.70 19.13 0.31
CA THR A 74 -15.50 18.12 -0.43
C THR A 74 -14.98 17.90 -1.84
N ASN A 75 -15.42 16.80 -2.45
CA ASN A 75 -15.04 16.39 -3.81
C ASN A 75 -13.53 16.24 -4.00
N ASN A 76 -12.78 15.96 -2.93
CA ASN A 76 -11.38 15.60 -3.03
C ASN A 76 -11.26 14.11 -3.40
N GLN A 77 -10.23 13.78 -4.17
CA GLN A 77 -9.92 12.41 -4.56
C GLN A 77 -8.60 11.98 -3.90
N ILE A 78 -8.67 11.00 -3.02
CA ILE A 78 -7.56 10.55 -2.16
C ILE A 78 -7.28 9.08 -2.47
N TYR A 79 -6.13 8.77 -3.06
CA TYR A 79 -5.76 7.38 -3.40
C TYR A 79 -4.24 7.20 -3.38
N ASN A 80 -3.76 5.97 -3.27
CA ASN A 80 -2.35 5.62 -3.30
C ASN A 80 -1.49 6.38 -2.27
N ASN A 81 -2.05 6.78 -1.13
CA ASN A 81 -1.28 7.35 -0.02
C ASN A 81 -0.92 6.26 1.00
N TYR A 82 0.09 6.52 1.82
CA TYR A 82 0.54 5.64 2.89
C TYR A 82 0.22 6.31 4.22
N PHE A 83 -0.77 5.76 4.93
CA PHE A 83 -1.19 6.23 6.24
C PHE A 83 -0.79 5.22 7.32
N ASN A 84 0.01 5.69 8.28
CA ASN A 84 0.39 4.92 9.47
C ASN A 84 0.52 5.87 10.67
N ASN A 85 -0.62 6.19 11.28
CA ASN A 85 -0.77 7.21 12.32
C ASN A 85 -1.64 6.67 13.46
N THR A 86 -1.79 7.45 14.53
CA THR A 86 -2.72 7.09 15.62
C THR A 86 -4.14 6.99 15.07
N ASP A 87 -4.58 8.02 14.35
CA ASP A 87 -5.80 8.07 13.59
C ASP A 87 -5.45 8.29 12.12
N ASN A 88 -5.79 7.35 11.24
CA ASN A 88 -5.28 7.41 9.87
C ASN A 88 -5.97 8.47 8.99
N ALA A 89 -7.27 8.71 9.20
CA ALA A 89 -8.02 9.75 8.50
C ALA A 89 -9.26 10.19 9.27
N GLU A 90 -9.50 11.51 9.31
CA GLU A 90 -10.78 12.11 9.68
C GLU A 90 -11.38 12.87 8.47
N ASP A 91 -12.64 12.59 8.15
CA ASP A 91 -13.36 13.18 7.03
C ASP A 91 -14.85 13.36 7.33
N ASP A 92 -15.25 14.61 7.54
CA ASP A 92 -16.64 15.01 7.77
C ASP A 92 -17.45 15.26 6.48
N GLY A 93 -16.80 15.12 5.32
CA GLY A 93 -17.29 15.55 4.02
C GLY A 93 -17.64 14.41 3.06
N ASN A 94 -18.01 14.83 1.84
CA ASN A 94 -18.21 13.93 0.70
C ASN A 94 -16.93 13.92 -0.15
N ASN A 95 -16.02 12.99 0.14
CA ASN A 95 -14.79 12.78 -0.62
C ASN A 95 -14.73 11.34 -1.17
N ILE A 96 -13.80 11.10 -2.09
CA ILE A 96 -13.62 9.79 -2.73
C ILE A 96 -12.23 9.27 -2.32
N TRP A 97 -12.20 8.13 -1.64
CA TRP A 97 -10.99 7.55 -1.04
C TRP A 97 -10.32 6.45 -1.87
N ASN A 98 -10.70 6.33 -3.15
CA ASN A 98 -10.11 5.41 -4.09
C ASN A 98 -10.31 5.86 -5.54
N ILE A 99 -9.67 5.16 -6.47
CA ILE A 99 -9.92 5.22 -7.91
C ILE A 99 -10.37 3.85 -8.40
N THR A 100 -10.85 3.77 -9.65
CA THR A 100 -11.01 2.49 -10.33
C THR A 100 -9.68 1.76 -10.41
N LYS A 101 -9.68 0.45 -10.11
CA LYS A 101 -8.50 -0.41 -10.25
C LYS A 101 -7.77 -0.16 -11.56
N THR A 102 -6.55 0.32 -11.48
CA THR A 102 -5.73 0.75 -12.62
C THR A 102 -4.35 0.12 -12.53
N ALA A 103 -3.84 -0.45 -13.63
CA ALA A 103 -2.51 -1.04 -13.64
C ALA A 103 -1.43 0.04 -13.40
N GLY A 104 -0.51 -0.22 -12.48
CA GLY A 104 0.58 0.71 -12.17
C GLY A 104 1.17 0.46 -10.78
N PRO A 105 2.46 0.81 -10.57
CA PRO A 105 3.08 0.64 -9.27
C PRO A 105 2.39 1.52 -8.22
N ASN A 106 2.00 0.91 -7.10
CA ASN A 106 1.42 1.62 -5.97
C ASN A 106 2.48 1.96 -4.90
N ILE A 107 2.10 2.75 -3.90
CA ILE A 107 3.01 3.31 -2.88
C ILE A 107 3.68 2.24 -2.00
N ILE A 108 3.09 1.04 -1.92
CA ILE A 108 3.68 -0.11 -1.21
C ILE A 108 4.36 -1.12 -2.15
N GLY A 109 4.52 -0.77 -3.43
CA GLY A 109 5.24 -1.57 -4.44
C GLY A 109 4.40 -2.66 -5.13
N GLY A 110 3.08 -2.69 -4.91
CA GLY A 110 2.15 -3.57 -5.63
C GLY A 110 1.91 -3.12 -7.09
N SER A 111 1.25 -3.97 -7.89
CA SER A 111 1.09 -3.76 -9.35
C SER A 111 -0.18 -2.99 -9.75
N TRP A 112 -1.05 -2.67 -8.79
CA TRP A 112 -2.33 -2.04 -9.04
C TRP A 112 -2.54 -0.84 -8.13
N LEU A 113 -2.98 0.26 -8.74
CA LEU A 113 -3.56 1.40 -8.05
C LEU A 113 -5.05 1.14 -7.80
N GLY A 114 -5.55 1.57 -6.65
CA GLY A 114 -6.95 1.45 -6.27
C GLY A 114 -7.25 2.45 -5.15
N GLY A 115 -6.98 2.06 -3.92
CA GLY A 115 -7.15 2.87 -2.72
C GLY A 115 -5.82 3.31 -2.12
N ASN A 116 -5.82 3.49 -0.81
CA ASN A 116 -4.70 3.90 0.03
C ASN A 116 -4.21 2.72 0.87
N TYR A 117 -2.97 2.80 1.35
CA TYR A 117 -2.48 1.91 2.39
C TYR A 117 -2.84 2.48 3.77
N TRP A 118 -3.32 1.58 4.62
CA TRP A 118 -3.78 1.89 5.97
C TRP A 118 -3.10 0.92 6.93
N SER A 119 -2.35 1.42 7.91
CA SER A 119 -1.62 0.57 8.87
C SER A 119 -2.51 -0.33 9.72
N ASP A 120 -3.78 0.05 9.88
CA ASP A 120 -4.77 -0.61 10.72
C ASP A 120 -5.86 -1.34 9.91
N TYR A 121 -5.76 -1.38 8.57
CA TYR A 121 -6.67 -2.17 7.76
C TYR A 121 -6.42 -3.67 7.97
N ALA A 122 -7.41 -4.34 8.55
CA ALA A 122 -7.37 -5.76 8.88
C ALA A 122 -8.09 -6.66 7.86
N GLY A 123 -8.46 -6.12 6.69
CA GLY A 123 -9.11 -6.91 5.64
C GLY A 123 -8.13 -7.80 4.88
N GLU A 124 -8.69 -8.65 4.02
CA GLU A 124 -7.96 -9.68 3.30
C GLU A 124 -8.04 -9.44 1.79
N ASP A 125 -6.96 -9.73 1.09
CA ASP A 125 -6.92 -9.86 -0.38
C ASP A 125 -7.18 -11.34 -0.74
N THR A 126 -8.39 -11.63 -1.22
CA THR A 126 -8.85 -12.99 -1.51
C THR A 126 -8.49 -13.45 -2.92
N ASN A 127 -8.21 -12.50 -3.80
CA ASN A 127 -7.97 -12.76 -5.22
C ASN A 127 -6.47 -12.64 -5.61
N GLY A 128 -5.63 -12.12 -4.71
CA GLY A 128 -4.19 -12.02 -4.85
C GLY A 128 -3.74 -10.92 -5.80
N ASP A 129 -4.48 -9.81 -5.86
CA ASP A 129 -4.15 -8.64 -6.69
C ASP A 129 -3.57 -7.45 -5.90
N GLY A 130 -3.37 -7.61 -4.60
CA GLY A 130 -2.79 -6.60 -3.72
C GLY A 130 -3.77 -5.53 -3.26
N LEU A 131 -5.06 -5.70 -3.54
CA LEU A 131 -6.14 -4.85 -3.07
C LEU A 131 -7.04 -5.66 -2.11
N GLY A 132 -7.46 -5.02 -1.02
CA GLY A 132 -8.34 -5.64 -0.05
C GLY A 132 -9.73 -5.90 -0.62
N ASP A 133 -10.27 -7.09 -0.38
CA ASP A 133 -11.58 -7.56 -0.84
C ASP A 133 -12.63 -7.61 0.30
N THR A 134 -12.19 -7.56 1.56
CA THR A 134 -13.07 -7.68 2.74
C THR A 134 -13.04 -6.42 3.61
N LEU A 135 -14.00 -6.26 4.53
CA LEU A 135 -14.12 -5.06 5.38
C LEU A 135 -14.20 -3.74 4.57
N LEU A 136 -14.97 -3.77 3.48
CA LEU A 136 -15.16 -2.64 2.57
C LEU A 136 -16.54 -1.96 2.77
N PRO A 137 -16.64 -0.64 2.54
CA PRO A 137 -15.53 0.29 2.40
C PRO A 137 -14.74 0.36 3.71
N TYR A 138 -13.41 0.44 3.61
CA TYR A 138 -12.61 0.77 4.78
C TYR A 138 -12.78 2.24 5.12
N ASN A 139 -13.13 2.56 6.37
CA ASN A 139 -13.53 3.90 6.77
C ASN A 139 -12.64 4.50 7.87
N ALA A 140 -11.37 4.10 7.93
CA ALA A 140 -10.40 4.57 8.94
C ALA A 140 -10.94 4.45 10.36
N SER A 141 -11.40 3.25 10.74
CA SER A 141 -11.97 2.97 12.06
C SER A 141 -13.15 3.89 12.46
N GLY A 142 -13.88 4.42 11.48
CA GLY A 142 -15.02 5.33 11.67
C GLY A 142 -14.71 6.81 11.42
N GLY A 143 -13.45 7.18 11.16
CA GLY A 143 -13.05 8.56 10.86
C GLY A 143 -13.54 9.08 9.51
N ILE A 144 -13.85 8.20 8.55
CA ILE A 144 -14.45 8.57 7.27
C ILE A 144 -15.96 8.34 7.31
N ILE A 145 -16.74 9.42 7.28
CA ILE A 145 -18.20 9.35 7.43
C ILE A 145 -18.89 8.87 6.13
N THR A 146 -18.36 9.23 4.96
CA THR A 146 -18.98 8.94 3.66
C THR A 146 -17.97 8.40 2.63
N GLY A 147 -18.38 7.45 1.81
CA GLY A 147 -17.58 6.89 0.72
C GLY A 147 -16.64 5.77 1.18
N GLY A 148 -15.64 6.12 1.99
CA GLY A 148 -14.57 5.21 2.42
C GLY A 148 -13.78 4.60 1.25
N ASP A 149 -12.76 3.81 1.57
CA ASP A 149 -11.87 3.20 0.61
C ASP A 149 -12.36 1.81 0.19
N MET A 150 -12.72 1.67 -1.09
CA MET A 150 -13.18 0.40 -1.66
C MET A 150 -12.05 -0.50 -2.17
N HIS A 151 -10.82 -0.01 -2.22
CA HIS A 151 -9.65 -0.78 -2.68
C HIS A 151 -8.42 -0.56 -1.79
N PRO A 152 -8.51 -0.75 -0.46
CA PRO A 152 -7.36 -0.62 0.44
C PRO A 152 -6.16 -1.40 -0.09
N LEU A 153 -5.00 -0.79 -0.08
CA LEU A 153 -3.77 -1.46 -0.49
C LEU A 153 -3.38 -2.43 0.62
N VAL A 154 -3.39 -3.72 0.32
CA VAL A 154 -2.87 -4.74 1.22
C VAL A 154 -1.43 -4.99 0.82
N GLN A 155 -0.54 -5.09 1.80
CA GLN A 155 0.81 -5.53 1.52
C GLN A 155 0.72 -6.92 0.89
N GLU A 156 0.87 -6.95 -0.43
CA GLU A 156 1.06 -8.16 -1.20
C GLU A 156 2.01 -9.04 -0.41
N PRO A 157 1.58 -10.23 0.05
CA PRO A 157 2.51 -11.14 0.68
C PRO A 157 3.52 -11.46 -0.40
N SER A 158 4.71 -10.83 -0.34
CA SER A 158 5.35 -10.40 -1.60
C SER A 158 5.57 -11.60 -2.51
N PRO A 159 5.32 -11.49 -3.82
CA PRO A 159 5.02 -12.66 -4.62
C PRO A 159 6.22 -13.61 -4.68
N CYS A 160 6.03 -14.87 -4.30
CA CYS A 160 6.98 -15.93 -4.60
C CYS A 160 6.73 -16.42 -6.02
N PHE A 161 7.04 -15.60 -7.04
CA PHE A 161 6.81 -15.87 -8.46
C PHE A 161 6.99 -17.34 -8.90
N ILE A 162 8.11 -17.97 -8.55
CA ILE A 162 8.38 -19.36 -8.91
C ILE A 162 7.44 -20.34 -8.18
N ALA A 163 7.25 -20.16 -6.87
CA ALA A 163 6.37 -21.00 -6.07
C ALA A 163 4.90 -20.83 -6.46
N THR A 164 4.43 -19.59 -6.65
CA THR A 164 3.09 -19.27 -7.13
C THR A 164 2.85 -19.87 -8.51
N ALA A 165 3.81 -19.78 -9.44
CA ALA A 165 3.70 -20.41 -10.75
C ALA A 165 3.63 -21.94 -10.64
N ALA A 166 4.40 -22.55 -9.73
CA ALA A 166 4.46 -23.99 -9.53
C ALA A 166 3.21 -24.57 -8.80
N TYR A 167 2.63 -23.84 -7.86
CA TYR A 167 1.39 -24.26 -7.19
C TYR A 167 0.13 -23.87 -7.97
N GLY A 168 0.21 -22.84 -8.82
CA GLY A 168 -0.94 -22.29 -9.53
C GLY A 168 -1.82 -21.37 -8.67
N THR A 169 -1.39 -21.07 -7.44
CA THR A 169 -2.08 -20.15 -6.52
C THR A 169 -1.07 -19.45 -5.62
N PRO A 170 -1.26 -18.14 -5.30
CA PRO A 170 -0.44 -17.43 -4.32
C PRO A 170 -0.83 -17.73 -2.86
N LEU A 171 -1.94 -18.46 -2.65
CA LEU A 171 -2.53 -18.72 -1.33
C LEU A 171 -2.11 -20.06 -0.71
N HIS A 172 -1.21 -20.81 -1.35
CA HIS A 172 -0.76 -22.09 -0.82
C HIS A 172 0.06 -21.88 0.47
N GLU A 173 -0.22 -22.65 1.52
CA GLU A 173 0.42 -22.51 2.84
C GLU A 173 1.96 -22.57 2.77
N ASP A 174 2.50 -23.50 1.98
CA ASP A 174 3.95 -23.59 1.73
C ASP A 174 4.59 -22.27 1.23
N ILE A 175 3.84 -21.44 0.51
CA ILE A 175 4.34 -20.13 0.04
C ILE A 175 4.51 -19.16 1.22
N ASN A 176 3.67 -19.26 2.25
CA ASN A 176 3.78 -18.43 3.45
C ASN A 176 5.04 -18.76 4.26
N VAL A 177 5.47 -20.02 4.29
CA VAL A 177 6.76 -20.42 4.89
C VAL A 177 7.93 -19.70 4.21
N LEU A 178 7.92 -19.66 2.87
CA LEU A 178 8.98 -18.99 2.09
C LEU A 178 8.95 -17.46 2.27
N ARG A 179 7.75 -16.87 2.35
CA ARG A 179 7.56 -15.44 2.64
C ARG A 179 8.09 -15.09 4.03
N LYS A 180 7.72 -15.85 5.05
CA LYS A 180 8.20 -15.66 6.43
C LYS A 180 9.73 -15.72 6.49
N PHE A 181 10.35 -16.68 5.81
CA PHE A 181 11.80 -16.75 5.70
C PHE A 181 12.43 -15.54 5.01
N ARG A 182 11.85 -15.10 3.90
CA ARG A 182 12.30 -13.87 3.23
C ARG A 182 12.25 -12.69 4.22
N ASP A 183 11.13 -12.51 4.89
CA ASP A 183 10.87 -11.32 5.71
C ASP A 183 11.66 -11.34 7.02
N GLU A 184 11.77 -12.48 7.70
CA GLU A 184 12.45 -12.60 9.00
C GLU A 184 13.96 -12.87 8.89
N TYR A 185 14.44 -13.49 7.80
CA TYR A 185 15.84 -13.92 7.68
C TYR A 185 16.61 -13.23 6.55
N LEU A 186 15.97 -12.92 5.40
CA LEU A 186 16.67 -12.26 4.30
C LEU A 186 16.60 -10.73 4.40
N MET A 187 15.42 -10.17 4.62
CA MET A 187 15.20 -8.73 4.61
C MET A 187 15.94 -7.95 5.71
N PRO A 188 16.24 -8.51 6.90
CA PRO A 188 17.06 -7.81 7.89
C PRO A 188 18.55 -7.70 7.51
N ASN A 189 19.02 -8.45 6.51
CA ASN A 189 20.43 -8.48 6.10
C ASN A 189 20.62 -7.84 4.71
N PRO A 190 21.60 -6.92 4.52
CA PRO A 190 21.87 -6.31 3.21
C PRO A 190 22.14 -7.29 2.06
N ALA A 191 22.83 -8.42 2.34
CA ALA A 191 23.05 -9.47 1.35
C ALA A 191 21.76 -10.21 1.00
N GLY A 192 20.91 -10.46 2.01
CA GLY A 192 19.59 -11.05 1.80
C GLY A 192 18.68 -10.14 0.96
N GLN A 193 18.66 -8.83 1.25
CA GLN A 193 17.96 -7.83 0.43
C GLN A 193 18.45 -7.83 -1.03
N ALA A 194 19.77 -7.91 -1.25
CA ALA A 194 20.34 -7.99 -2.59
C ALA A 194 19.91 -9.27 -3.33
N MET A 195 19.92 -10.42 -2.66
CA MET A 195 19.44 -11.68 -3.21
C MET A 195 17.95 -11.62 -3.56
N VAL A 196 17.12 -11.08 -2.68
CA VAL A 196 15.70 -10.86 -2.91
C VAL A 196 15.50 -9.95 -4.12
N LYS A 197 16.22 -8.85 -4.23
CA LYS A 197 16.16 -7.95 -5.39
C LYS A 197 16.48 -8.68 -6.70
N ILE A 198 17.52 -9.51 -6.73
CA ILE A 198 17.88 -10.33 -7.91
C ILE A 198 16.74 -11.27 -8.25
N TYR A 199 16.18 -11.96 -7.25
CA TYR A 199 15.03 -12.84 -7.42
C TYR A 199 13.85 -12.09 -8.05
N TYR A 200 13.42 -10.95 -7.50
CA TYR A 200 12.30 -10.17 -8.04
C TYR A 200 12.57 -9.63 -9.44
N THR A 201 13.83 -9.38 -9.79
CA THR A 201 14.22 -8.86 -11.13
C THR A 201 14.24 -9.97 -12.19
N THR A 202 14.61 -11.20 -11.82
CA THR A 202 14.92 -12.28 -12.78
C THR A 202 13.85 -13.36 -12.86
N SER A 203 13.09 -13.57 -11.78
CA SER A 203 12.09 -14.64 -11.71
C SER A 203 10.79 -14.43 -12.49
N PRO A 204 10.29 -13.21 -12.79
CA PRO A 204 9.05 -13.05 -13.56
C PRO A 204 9.02 -13.80 -14.91
N PRO A 205 9.99 -13.65 -15.83
CA PRO A 205 9.97 -14.38 -17.10
C PRO A 205 10.12 -15.90 -16.91
N VAL A 206 10.83 -16.34 -15.87
CA VAL A 206 10.95 -17.76 -15.54
C VAL A 206 9.62 -18.31 -15.04
N ALA A 207 8.90 -17.55 -14.21
CA ALA A 207 7.58 -17.92 -13.73
C ALA A 207 6.57 -18.04 -14.86
N ASP A 208 6.64 -17.19 -15.89
CA ASP A 208 5.77 -17.28 -17.06
C ASP A 208 5.99 -18.58 -17.85
N LEU A 209 7.25 -19.01 -18.02
CA LEU A 209 7.56 -20.30 -18.63
C LEU A 209 7.00 -21.48 -17.83
N ILE A 210 7.04 -21.39 -16.50
CA ILE A 210 6.49 -22.43 -15.61
C ILE A 210 4.95 -22.48 -15.72
N ARG A 211 4.27 -21.33 -15.73
CA ARG A 211 2.80 -21.25 -15.85
C ARG A 211 2.31 -21.86 -17.16
N ALA A 212 3.05 -21.64 -18.24
CA ALA A 212 2.69 -22.10 -19.58
C ALA A 212 2.81 -23.63 -19.78
N ASN A 213 3.40 -24.38 -18.84
CA ASN A 213 3.66 -25.81 -19.01
C ASN A 213 3.38 -26.63 -17.75
N GLU A 214 2.37 -27.51 -17.81
CA GLU A 214 1.94 -28.33 -16.66
C GLU A 214 3.04 -29.27 -16.13
N GLY A 215 3.87 -29.81 -17.03
CA GLY A 215 4.98 -30.69 -16.67
C GLY A 215 6.09 -29.94 -15.92
N LEU A 216 6.46 -28.74 -16.39
CA LEU A 216 7.40 -27.86 -15.70
C LEU A 216 6.85 -27.41 -14.36
N ARG A 217 5.55 -27.11 -14.29
CA ARG A 217 4.85 -26.76 -13.04
C ARG A 217 5.05 -27.82 -11.97
N THR A 218 4.76 -29.07 -12.33
CA THR A 218 4.90 -30.24 -11.43
C THR A 218 6.36 -30.46 -11.05
N THR A 219 7.27 -30.40 -12.02
CA THR A 219 8.72 -30.61 -11.80
C THR A 219 9.29 -29.56 -10.85
N VAL A 220 8.97 -28.28 -11.05
CA VAL A 220 9.44 -27.20 -10.18
C VAL A 220 8.80 -27.29 -8.79
N ARG A 221 7.50 -27.57 -8.72
CA ARG A 221 6.80 -27.71 -7.43
C ARG A 221 7.41 -28.82 -6.58
N ASP A 222 7.51 -30.02 -7.14
CA ASP A 222 7.87 -31.21 -6.36
C ASP A 222 9.39 -31.39 -6.26
N GLY A 223 10.16 -30.88 -7.22
CA GLY A 223 11.63 -31.00 -7.26
C GLY A 223 12.41 -29.83 -6.66
N LEU A 224 11.83 -28.64 -6.59
CA LEU A 224 12.51 -27.44 -6.07
C LEU A 224 11.76 -26.80 -4.90
N VAL A 225 10.48 -26.48 -5.09
CA VAL A 225 9.74 -25.66 -4.13
C VAL A 225 9.46 -26.42 -2.84
N LYS A 226 8.90 -27.64 -2.90
CA LYS A 226 8.64 -28.45 -1.70
C LYS A 226 9.90 -28.77 -0.89
N PRO A 227 11.01 -29.25 -1.47
CA PRO A 227 12.25 -29.46 -0.71
C PRO A 227 12.76 -28.18 -0.05
N LEU A 228 12.67 -27.04 -0.75
CA LEU A 228 13.07 -25.75 -0.17
C LEU A 228 12.16 -25.39 1.00
N VAL A 229 10.85 -25.54 0.87
CA VAL A 229 9.89 -25.30 1.95
C VAL A 229 10.20 -26.16 3.17
N ASP A 230 10.47 -27.46 2.98
CA ASP A 230 10.79 -28.38 4.08
C ASP A 230 12.07 -28.00 4.83
N ILE A 231 13.08 -27.49 4.12
CA ILE A 231 14.30 -26.95 4.74
C ILE A 231 13.97 -25.68 5.51
N THR A 232 13.25 -24.77 4.87
CA THR A 232 12.92 -23.45 5.41
C THR A 232 12.03 -23.55 6.64
N ARG A 233 11.08 -24.49 6.65
CA ARG A 233 10.15 -24.76 7.76
C ARG A 233 10.90 -25.02 9.06
N ARG A 234 12.02 -25.77 9.00
CA ARG A 234 12.88 -26.06 10.17
C ARG A 234 13.61 -24.84 10.75
N LEU A 235 13.61 -23.72 10.03
CA LEU A 235 14.23 -22.48 10.46
C LEU A 235 13.19 -21.49 11.02
N VAL A 236 11.98 -21.48 10.45
CA VAL A 236 10.96 -20.46 10.75
C VAL A 236 9.85 -20.94 11.69
N GLU A 237 9.77 -22.25 11.95
CA GLU A 237 8.87 -22.91 12.90
C GLU A 237 9.69 -23.73 13.91
#